data_AF-E6UCT8-F1
#
_entry.id   AF-E6UCT8-F1
#
_cell.length_a   1.000
_cell.length_b   1.000
_cell.length_c   1.000
_cell.angle_alpha   90.00
_cell.angle_beta   90.00
_cell.angle_gamma   90.00
#
_symmetry.space_group_name_H-M   'P 1'
#
loop_
_entity.id
_entity.type
_entity.pdbx_description
1 polymer ?
#
loop_
_entity_poly.entity_id
_entity_poly.type
_entity_poly.pdbx_seq_one_letter_code
_entity_poly.pdbx_strand_id
1 'polypeptide(L)'
;MNQEKILKRRMITALILWIITLIALLVFIGLYIDETRRVQETYRKQYKTELTHAVKEIDSYLENKGDTALRYKRITSYVTCASSYAFLIENSFDKQQKVINEVNTCMIKYPEQMSTRLEELKQAFDDIGADLDKGYEEAQAVVDSVNKKGN
;
A
#
# COMPACT_ATOMS: atom_id res chain seq x y z
N MET A 1 -35.04 -55.37 3.95
CA MET A 1 -34.34 -54.26 4.63
C MET A 1 -35.33 -53.12 4.81
N ASN A 2 -35.67 -52.72 6.05
CA ASN A 2 -36.79 -51.81 6.33
C ASN A 2 -36.48 -50.37 5.88
N GLN A 3 -37.35 -49.73 5.09
CA GLN A 3 -37.09 -48.41 4.49
C GLN A 3 -36.80 -47.31 5.52
N GLU A 4 -37.42 -47.40 6.69
CA GLU A 4 -37.20 -46.47 7.81
C GLU A 4 -35.76 -46.49 8.33
N LYS A 5 -35.11 -47.67 8.37
CA LYS A 5 -33.70 -47.81 8.78
C LYS A 5 -32.75 -47.19 7.76
N ILE A 6 -33.10 -47.26 6.47
CA ILE A 6 -32.31 -46.67 5.38
C ILE A 6 -32.40 -45.13 5.45
N LEU A 7 -33.60 -44.58 5.67
CA LEU A 7 -33.82 -43.14 5.83
C LEU A 7 -33.08 -42.58 7.05
N LYS A 8 -33.19 -43.23 8.22
CA LYS A 8 -32.44 -42.84 9.43
C LYS A 8 -30.92 -42.85 9.21
N ARG A 9 -30.39 -43.88 8.53
CA ARG A 9 -28.95 -43.96 8.22
C ARG A 9 -28.51 -42.82 7.29
N ARG A 10 -29.27 -42.52 6.24
CA ARG A 10 -28.99 -41.39 5.33
C ARG A 10 -29.01 -40.04 6.05
N MET A 11 -29.98 -39.84 6.95
CA MET A 11 -30.08 -38.62 7.74
C MET A 11 -28.88 -38.44 8.69
N ILE A 12 -28.44 -39.50 9.36
CA ILE A 12 -27.24 -39.47 10.20
C ILE A 12 -25.99 -39.17 9.36
N THR A 13 -25.83 -39.81 8.20
CA THR A 13 -24.71 -39.53 7.30
C THR A 13 -24.71 -38.07 6.82
N ALA A 14 -25.88 -37.53 6.45
CA ALA A 14 -26.01 -36.13 6.05
C ALA A 14 -25.64 -35.17 7.20
N LEU A 15 -26.06 -35.48 8.44
CA LEU A 15 -25.72 -34.68 9.62
C LEU A 15 -24.21 -34.70 9.91
N ILE A 16 -23.56 -35.86 9.81
CA ILE A 16 -22.11 -35.98 9.98
C ILE A 16 -21.37 -35.18 8.91
N LEU A 17 -21.77 -35.30 7.63
CA LEU A 17 -21.17 -34.54 6.54
C LEU A 17 -21.35 -33.04 6.76
N TRP A 18 -22.53 -32.60 7.19
CA TRP A 18 -22.80 -31.20 7.49
C TRP A 18 -21.89 -30.66 8.60
N ILE A 19 -21.68 -31.42 9.68
CA ILE A 19 -20.75 -31.05 10.76
C ILE A 19 -19.31 -30.93 10.23
N ILE A 20 -18.85 -31.89 9.43
CA ILE A 20 -17.50 -31.87 8.84
C ILE A 20 -17.34 -30.64 7.95
N THR A 21 -18.31 -30.36 7.08
CA THR A 21 -18.29 -29.19 6.19
C THR A 21 -18.31 -27.88 6.99
N LEU A 22 -19.09 -27.81 8.08
CA LEU A 22 -19.11 -26.64 8.96
C LEU A 22 -17.74 -26.40 9.61
N ILE A 23 -17.10 -27.44 10.12
CA ILE A 23 -15.75 -27.34 10.70
C ILE A 23 -14.75 -26.88 9.63
N ALA A 24 -14.79 -27.47 8.44
CA ALA A 24 -13.91 -27.10 7.34
C ALA A 24 -14.09 -25.62 6.93
N LEU A 25 -15.33 -25.14 6.88
CA LEU A 25 -15.63 -23.74 6.57
C LEU A 25 -15.06 -22.80 7.64
N LEU A 26 -15.22 -23.11 8.92
CA LEU A 26 -14.67 -22.30 10.01
C LEU A 26 -13.13 -22.23 9.96
N VAL A 27 -12.48 -23.36 9.69
CA VAL A 27 -11.02 -23.41 9.48
C VAL A 27 -10.62 -22.54 8.28
N PHE A 28 -11.33 -22.62 7.17
CA PHE A 28 -11.05 -21.83 5.98
C PHE A 28 -11.20 -20.32 6.22
N ILE A 29 -12.24 -19.91 6.94
CA ILE A 29 -12.42 -18.49 7.34
C ILE A 29 -11.25 -18.03 8.21
N GLY A 30 -10.82 -18.85 9.18
CA GLY A 30 -9.68 -18.54 10.03
C GLY A 30 -8.38 -18.37 9.23
N LEU A 31 -8.09 -19.30 8.32
CA LEU A 31 -6.92 -19.24 7.44
C LEU A 31 -6.99 -18.03 6.50
N TYR A 32 -8.16 -17.70 5.98
CA TYR A 32 -8.35 -16.54 5.12
C TYR A 32 -8.04 -15.24 5.87
N ILE A 33 -8.56 -15.08 7.09
CA ILE A 33 -8.29 -13.88 7.91
C ILE A 33 -6.79 -13.76 8.25
N ASP A 34 -6.15 -14.88 8.61
CA ASP A 34 -4.71 -14.91 8.91
C ASP A 34 -3.86 -14.52 7.69
N GLU A 35 -4.17 -15.11 6.54
CA GLU A 35 -3.49 -14.80 5.28
C GLU A 35 -3.69 -13.33 4.88
N THR A 36 -4.92 -12.81 4.97
CA THR A 36 -5.22 -11.40 4.67
C THR A 36 -4.41 -10.48 5.57
N ARG A 37 -4.31 -10.75 6.87
CA ARG A 37 -3.48 -9.94 7.79
C ARG A 37 -2.01 -9.94 7.38
N ARG A 38 -1.46 -11.12 7.10
CA ARG A 38 -0.06 -11.28 6.68
C ARG A 38 0.24 -10.53 5.37
N VAL A 39 -0.68 -10.60 4.41
CA VAL A 39 -0.57 -9.88 3.14
C VAL A 39 -0.62 -8.36 3.38
N GLN A 40 -1.54 -7.88 4.21
CA GLN A 40 -1.67 -6.46 4.54
C GLN A 40 -0.44 -5.91 5.26
N GLU A 41 0.15 -6.65 6.20
CA GLU A 41 1.43 -6.31 6.83
C GLU A 41 2.55 -6.21 5.80
N THR A 42 2.58 -7.14 4.83
CA THR A 42 3.56 -7.14 3.75
C THR A 42 3.42 -5.89 2.88
N TYR A 43 2.20 -5.53 2.46
CA TYR A 43 1.98 -4.31 1.68
C TYR A 43 2.39 -3.05 2.42
N ARG A 44 2.08 -2.92 3.71
CA ARG A 44 2.52 -1.79 4.55
C ARG A 44 4.04 -1.72 4.66
N LYS A 45 4.71 -2.87 4.82
CA LYS A 45 6.17 -2.94 4.86
C LYS A 45 6.78 -2.52 3.51
N GLN A 46 6.27 -3.03 2.41
CA GLN A 46 6.78 -2.69 1.07
C GLN A 46 6.55 -1.21 0.77
N TYR A 47 5.37 -0.67 1.07
CA TYR A 47 5.06 0.74 0.95
C TYR A 47 6.12 1.63 1.63
N LYS A 48 6.43 1.38 2.91
CA LYS A 48 7.47 2.13 3.63
C LYS A 48 8.87 1.92 3.07
N THR A 49 9.16 0.70 2.61
CA THR A 49 10.46 0.35 2.02
C THR A 49 10.71 1.16 0.75
N GLU A 50 9.70 1.27 -0.12
CA GLU A 50 9.77 2.07 -1.34
C GLU A 50 9.95 3.57 -1.02
N LEU A 51 9.23 4.11 -0.02
CA LEU A 51 9.46 5.49 0.42
C LEU A 51 10.89 5.71 0.96
N THR A 52 11.42 4.75 1.70
CA THR A 52 12.80 4.78 2.19
C THR A 52 13.81 4.76 1.03
N HIS A 53 13.53 4.00 -0.03
CA HIS A 53 14.35 4.02 -1.24
C HIS A 53 14.27 5.37 -1.96
N ALA A 54 13.07 5.97 -2.04
CA ALA A 54 12.90 7.31 -2.58
C ALA A 54 13.73 8.35 -1.80
N VAL A 55 13.67 8.34 -0.46
CA VAL A 55 14.48 9.22 0.42
C VAL A 55 15.96 9.11 0.12
N LYS A 56 16.51 7.88 0.08
CA LYS A 56 17.94 7.66 -0.19
C LYS A 56 18.36 8.15 -1.57
N GLU A 57 17.48 8.00 -2.56
CA GLU A 57 17.74 8.47 -3.91
C GLU A 57 17.60 10.01 -4.00
N ILE A 58 16.71 10.62 -3.21
CA ILE A 58 16.64 12.09 -3.04
C ILE A 58 17.93 12.63 -2.43
N ASP A 59 18.46 12.03 -1.36
CA ASP A 59 19.75 12.44 -0.79
C ASP A 59 20.84 12.44 -1.87
N SER A 60 20.92 11.36 -2.64
CA SER A 60 21.89 11.24 -3.73
C SER A 60 21.66 12.27 -4.86
N TYR A 61 20.41 12.66 -5.11
CA TYR A 61 20.06 13.73 -6.05
C TYR A 61 20.52 15.09 -5.55
N LEU A 62 20.21 15.43 -4.29
CA LEU A 62 20.55 16.73 -3.68
C LEU A 62 22.06 16.92 -3.52
N GLU A 63 22.80 15.84 -3.24
CA GLU A 63 24.26 15.84 -3.19
C GLU A 63 24.92 15.87 -4.58
N ASN A 64 24.14 15.96 -5.67
CA ASN A 64 24.60 15.93 -7.06
C ASN A 64 25.50 14.72 -7.39
N LYS A 65 25.23 13.56 -6.78
CA LYS A 65 26.04 12.36 -6.99
C LYS A 65 25.73 11.71 -8.35
N GLY A 66 26.29 12.17 -9.46
CA GLY A 66 26.09 11.57 -10.78
C GLY A 66 24.91 12.16 -11.55
N ASP A 67 24.27 11.38 -12.43
CA ASP A 67 23.24 11.87 -13.35
C ASP A 67 21.91 12.19 -12.63
N THR A 68 21.67 13.48 -12.37
CA THR A 68 20.47 13.99 -11.69
C THR A 68 19.19 13.65 -12.43
N ALA A 69 19.18 13.64 -13.77
CA ALA A 69 17.99 13.28 -14.55
C ALA A 69 17.64 11.80 -14.38
N LEU A 70 18.65 10.92 -14.38
CA LEU A 70 18.45 9.50 -14.08
C LEU A 70 17.98 9.28 -12.64
N ARG A 71 18.54 10.02 -11.67
CA ARG A 71 18.12 9.95 -10.27
C ARG A 71 16.67 10.37 -10.08
N TYR A 72 16.24 11.47 -10.69
CA TYR A 72 14.85 11.91 -10.63
C TYR A 72 13.87 10.83 -11.14
N LYS A 73 14.24 10.14 -12.23
CA LYS A 73 13.47 9.00 -12.75
C LYS A 73 13.41 7.85 -11.74
N ARG A 74 14.51 7.55 -11.04
CA ARG A 74 14.53 6.53 -9.97
C ARG A 74 13.66 6.91 -8.78
N ILE A 75 13.72 8.17 -8.32
CA ILE A 75 12.84 8.66 -7.24
C ILE A 75 11.37 8.47 -7.65
N THR A 76 11.01 8.93 -8.86
CA THR A 76 9.65 8.76 -9.40
C THR A 76 9.24 7.30 -9.48
N SER A 77 10.16 6.39 -9.83
CA SER A 77 9.90 4.94 -9.86
C SER A 77 9.58 4.40 -8.46
N TYR A 78 10.37 4.74 -7.44
CA TYR A 78 10.11 4.30 -6.06
C TYR A 78 8.79 4.85 -5.54
N VAL A 79 8.47 6.11 -5.82
CA VAL A 79 7.18 6.72 -5.45
C VAL A 79 6.02 6.08 -6.20
N THR A 80 6.19 5.66 -7.46
CA THR A 80 5.18 4.90 -8.21
C THR A 80 4.94 3.53 -7.57
N CYS A 81 6.00 2.83 -7.15
CA CYS A 81 5.90 1.56 -6.43
C CYS A 81 5.18 1.76 -5.08
N ALA A 82 5.55 2.78 -4.31
CA ALA A 82 4.88 3.14 -3.06
C ALA A 82 3.40 3.42 -3.29
N SER A 83 3.04 4.20 -4.31
CA SER A 83 1.64 4.46 -4.68
C SER A 83 0.87 3.19 -5.03
N SER A 84 1.53 2.21 -5.65
CA SER A 84 0.92 0.92 -6.00
C SER A 84 0.66 0.06 -4.76
N TYR A 85 1.60 0.03 -3.82
CA TYR A 85 1.36 -0.65 -2.53
C TYR A 85 0.31 0.08 -1.69
N ALA A 86 0.31 1.41 -1.68
CA ALA A 86 -0.70 2.22 -1.01
C ALA A 86 -2.12 1.89 -1.49
N PHE A 87 -2.29 1.61 -2.80
CA PHE A 87 -3.56 1.17 -3.38
C PHE A 87 -4.02 -0.21 -2.87
N LEU A 88 -3.09 -1.10 -2.51
CA LEU A 88 -3.39 -2.46 -2.05
C LEU A 88 -3.62 -2.55 -0.53
N ILE A 89 -3.30 -1.49 0.22
CA ILE A 89 -3.49 -1.45 1.66
C ILE A 89 -4.97 -1.21 1.96
N GLU A 90 -5.59 -2.17 2.65
CA GLU A 90 -6.97 -2.10 3.10
C GLU A 90 -7.12 -1.33 4.42
N ASN A 91 -8.37 -1.00 4.74
CA ASN A 91 -8.82 -0.40 6.00
C ASN A 91 -8.23 1.00 6.29
N SER A 92 -9.01 2.04 5.95
CA SER A 92 -8.79 3.42 6.39
C SER A 92 -7.49 4.06 5.92
N PHE A 93 -6.90 3.56 4.83
CA PHE A 93 -5.71 4.13 4.19
C PHE A 93 -6.05 5.08 3.03
N ASP A 94 -7.34 5.31 2.75
CA ASP A 94 -7.80 6.07 1.57
C ASP A 94 -7.23 7.50 1.51
N LYS A 95 -7.10 8.15 2.67
CA LYS A 95 -6.55 9.53 2.74
C LYS A 95 -5.05 9.54 2.41
N GLN A 96 -4.29 8.65 3.03
CA GLN A 96 -2.86 8.48 2.82
C GLN A 96 -2.57 8.07 1.37
N GLN A 97 -3.35 7.11 0.85
CA GLN A 97 -3.29 6.67 -0.54
C GLN A 97 -3.52 7.83 -1.50
N LYS A 98 -4.54 8.67 -1.25
CA LYS A 98 -4.81 9.84 -2.08
C LYS A 98 -3.62 10.79 -2.13
N VAL A 99 -3.05 11.12 -0.97
CA VAL A 99 -1.88 12.02 -0.88
C VAL A 99 -0.71 11.47 -1.70
N ILE A 100 -0.34 10.20 -1.50
CA ILE A 100 0.79 9.59 -2.23
C ILE A 100 0.51 9.49 -3.73
N ASN A 101 -0.73 9.21 -4.13
CA ASN A 101 -1.10 9.21 -5.54
C ASN A 101 -1.00 10.61 -6.16
N GLU A 102 -1.40 11.65 -5.44
CA GLU A 102 -1.25 13.04 -5.90
C GLU A 102 0.22 13.45 -6.00
N VAL A 103 1.06 13.06 -5.02
CA VAL A 103 2.52 13.22 -5.08
C VAL A 103 3.07 12.55 -6.34
N ASN A 104 2.77 11.27 -6.54
CA ASN A 104 3.21 10.50 -7.70
C ASN A 104 2.80 11.18 -9.02
N THR A 105 1.53 11.59 -9.10
CA THR A 105 1.00 12.32 -10.26
C THR A 105 1.75 13.62 -10.50
N CYS A 106 2.05 14.39 -9.44
CA CYS A 106 2.77 15.64 -9.57
C CYS A 106 4.22 15.42 -10.02
N MET A 107 4.89 14.39 -9.50
CA MET A 107 6.25 14.04 -9.90
C MET A 107 6.35 13.68 -11.39
N ILE A 108 5.33 12.99 -11.91
CA ILE A 108 5.26 12.60 -13.33
C ILE A 108 4.89 13.79 -14.22
N LYS A 109 3.87 14.58 -13.84
CA LYS A 109 3.31 15.64 -14.71
C LYS A 109 4.05 16.98 -14.62
N TYR A 110 4.65 17.30 -13.48
CA TYR A 110 5.29 18.58 -13.21
C TYR A 110 6.73 18.39 -12.71
N PRO A 111 7.61 17.69 -13.46
CA PRO A 111 8.93 17.32 -12.98
C PRO A 111 9.83 18.52 -12.67
N GLU A 112 9.70 19.62 -13.42
CA GLU A 112 10.46 20.86 -13.20
C GLU A 112 10.08 21.57 -11.89
N GLN A 113 8.81 21.48 -11.48
CA GLN A 113 8.36 22.04 -10.20
C GLN A 113 8.70 21.09 -9.04
N MET A 114 8.53 19.79 -9.24
CA MET A 114 8.76 18.80 -8.18
C MET A 114 10.25 18.61 -7.87
N SER A 115 11.14 18.78 -8.85
CA SER A 115 12.59 18.71 -8.61
C SER A 115 13.10 19.76 -7.62
N THR A 116 12.45 20.93 -7.55
CA THR A 116 12.82 21.99 -6.59
C THR A 116 12.22 21.78 -5.19
N ARG A 117 11.40 20.75 -4.99
CA ARG A 117 10.68 20.46 -3.74
C ARG A 117 11.07 19.11 -3.14
N LEU A 118 12.15 18.50 -3.64
CA LEU A 118 12.57 17.17 -3.20
C LEU A 118 13.01 17.13 -1.74
N GLU A 119 13.56 18.23 -1.20
CA GLU A 119 13.94 18.30 0.22
C GLU A 119 12.72 18.26 1.15
N GLU A 120 11.69 19.05 0.84
CA GLU A 120 10.40 19.01 1.56
C GLU A 120 9.74 17.62 1.45
N LEU A 121 9.79 17.03 0.25
CA LEU A 121 9.22 15.72 0.01
C LEU A 121 9.99 14.61 0.74
N LYS A 122 11.31 14.75 0.86
CA LYS A 122 12.15 13.84 1.64
C LYS A 122 11.74 13.85 3.10
N GLN A 123 11.60 15.04 3.69
CA GLN A 123 11.16 15.19 5.08
C GLN A 123 9.80 14.51 5.31
N ALA A 124 8.84 14.76 4.42
CA ALA A 124 7.54 14.13 4.47
C ALA A 124 7.61 12.59 4.43
N PHE A 125 8.46 12.03 3.57
CA PHE A 125 8.66 10.59 3.47
C PHE A 125 9.37 10.00 4.69
N ASP A 126 10.34 10.70 5.28
CA ASP A 126 10.99 10.30 6.52
C ASP A 126 9.98 10.28 7.69
N ASP A 127 9.13 11.29 7.79
CA ASP A 127 8.08 11.37 8.81
C ASP A 127 7.01 10.27 8.63
N ILE A 128 6.62 9.95 7.40
CA ILE A 128 5.76 8.78 7.11
C ILE A 128 6.46 7.47 7.53
N GLY A 129 7.76 7.35 7.23
CA GLY A 129 8.56 6.19 7.62
C GLY A 129 8.62 5.99 9.14
N ALA A 130 8.63 7.11 9.88
CA ALA A 130 8.60 7.17 11.35
C ALA A 130 7.20 7.07 11.97
N ASP A 131 6.16 6.75 11.18
CA ASP A 131 4.76 6.66 11.62
C ASP A 131 4.20 7.97 12.20
N LEU A 132 4.67 9.12 11.70
CA LEU A 132 4.16 10.42 12.10
C LEU A 132 3.10 10.90 11.11
N ASP A 133 1.87 11.12 11.60
CA ASP A 133 0.73 11.56 10.78
C ASP A 133 1.02 12.83 9.98
N LYS A 134 1.83 13.74 10.54
CA LYS A 134 2.25 15.00 9.91
C LYS A 134 2.95 14.80 8.56
N GLY A 135 3.61 13.65 8.33
CA GLY A 135 4.31 13.39 7.07
C GLY A 135 3.37 13.39 5.86
N TYR A 136 2.11 12.97 6.04
CA TYR A 136 1.11 13.06 4.97
C TYR A 136 0.61 14.49 4.75
N GLU A 137 0.54 15.30 5.81
CA GLU A 137 0.18 16.72 5.71
C GLU A 137 1.28 17.51 4.99
N GLU A 138 2.55 17.23 5.30
CA GLU A 138 3.72 17.79 4.65
C GLU A 138 3.77 17.40 3.16
N ALA A 139 3.55 16.12 2.83
CA ALA A 139 3.46 15.66 1.44
C ALA A 139 2.32 16.35 0.67
N GLN A 140 1.16 16.56 1.32
CA GLN A 140 0.05 17.28 0.71
C GLN A 140 0.40 18.76 0.48
N ALA A 141 1.11 19.40 1.41
CA ALA A 141 1.55 20.79 1.24
C ALA A 141 2.46 20.95 0.01
N VAL A 142 3.37 19.99 -0.23
CA VAL A 142 4.18 19.95 -1.45
C VAL A 142 3.29 19.89 -2.70
N VAL A 143 2.31 18.99 -2.71
CA VAL A 143 1.35 18.83 -3.82
C VAL A 143 0.53 20.11 -4.08
N ASP A 144 0.09 20.78 -3.02
CA ASP A 144 -0.74 21.98 -3.13
C ASP A 144 0.07 23.20 -3.60
N SER A 145 1.38 23.20 -3.37
CA SER A 145 2.30 24.24 -3.86
C SER A 145 2.61 24.15 -5.37
N VAL A 146 2.20 23.07 -6.04
CA VAL A 146 2.41 22.89 -7.49
C VAL A 146 1.36 23.67 -8.26
N ASN A 147 1.79 24.51 -9.20
CA ASN A 147 0.87 25.16 -10.14
C ASN A 147 0.38 24.13 -11.18
N LYS A 148 -0.77 23.51 -10.89
CA LYS A 148 -1.40 22.47 -11.71
C LYS A 148 -2.07 23.02 -12.99
N LYS A 149 -2.36 24.32 -13.04
CA LYS A 149 -3.08 24.94 -14.15
C LYS A 149 -2.18 25.42 -15.29
N GLY A 150 -0.86 25.46 -15.08
CA GLY A 150 0.07 26.08 -16.03
C GLY A 150 -0.15 27.60 -16.11
N ASN A 151 0.86 28.31 -16.60
CA ASN A 151 0.67 29.66 -17.14
C ASN A 151 0.39 29.54 -18.64
#